data_AF-A0A847LG84-F1
#
_entry.id   AF-A0A847LG84-F1
#
_cell.length_a   1.000
_cell.length_b   1.000
_cell.length_c   1.000
_cell.angle_alpha   90.00
_cell.angle_beta   90.00
_cell.angle_gamma   90.00
#
_symmetry.space_group_name_H-M   'P 1'
#
loop_
_entity.id
_entity.type
_entity.pdbx_description
1 polymer ?
#
loop_
_entity_poly.entity_id
_entity_poly.type
_entity_poly.pdbx_seq_one_letter_code
_entity_poly.pdbx_strand_id
1 'polypeptide(L)'
;MEDITLRPFHRGAYENLWAEHRYALLAVSFKKFRLAIGKLGRHPHVLAFLATLQRAAEKPWGEWNHALLNAYDHVRPHLDRPGREQLIERVLAEDPGVPAELFELVRRHAVSSLYGCRLFYPRRAVAKIFDFGDQPGLWLCLGPTLVHLSWGALRARFQARMGVDAATLDGILAALADGLAPAAWEALPDRVREVLETHAAVAVTPTRAWLHPRLPVPLPTAPTAPAAVTAVPAETVAWLALERFWDLEPGMLPALPTFDEWLDLVDSAHLPELSLPDRAAIEPAFGPILDAFLEQQDREHGRGSAPAPGPGEGDVEDLTAPPEGEDPADPLAPSEDDAGLE
;
A
#
# COMPACT_ATOMS: atom_id res chain seq x y z
N MET A 1 -7.38 8.64 -22.05
CA MET A 1 -7.15 8.67 -20.60
C MET A 1 -5.65 8.73 -20.41
N GLU A 2 -5.15 9.67 -19.62
CA GLU A 2 -3.70 9.81 -19.39
C GLU A 2 -3.16 8.54 -18.74
N ASP A 3 -2.02 8.05 -19.23
CA ASP A 3 -1.42 6.81 -18.76
C ASP A 3 -0.71 6.96 -17.41
N ILE A 4 -0.30 8.18 -17.07
CA ILE A 4 0.29 8.54 -15.78
C ILE A 4 -0.37 9.83 -15.29
N THR A 5 -0.91 9.84 -14.08
CA THR A 5 -1.54 11.04 -13.50
C THR A 5 -0.96 11.40 -12.14
N LEU A 6 -0.75 12.71 -11.90
CA LEU A 6 -0.32 13.26 -10.61
C LEU A 6 -1.54 13.78 -9.86
N ARG A 7 -1.63 13.51 -8.56
CA ARG A 7 -2.70 14.03 -7.70
C ARG A 7 -2.13 14.51 -6.36
N PRO A 8 -2.55 15.69 -5.88
CA PRO A 8 -2.27 16.08 -4.51
C PRO A 8 -2.77 15.01 -3.54
N PHE A 9 -1.96 14.73 -2.53
CA PHE A 9 -2.24 13.74 -1.52
C PHE A 9 -2.01 14.35 -0.14
N HIS A 10 -3.09 14.89 0.41
CA HIS A 10 -3.10 15.58 1.71
C HIS A 10 -2.73 14.70 2.92
N ARG A 11 -2.48 13.42 2.68
CA ARG A 11 -2.25 12.40 3.70
C ARG A 11 -0.77 12.01 3.84
N GLY A 12 0.10 12.40 2.90
CA GLY A 12 1.53 12.14 3.05
C GLY A 12 1.94 10.67 2.86
N ALA A 13 3.23 10.43 2.59
CA ALA A 13 3.81 9.09 2.62
C ALA A 13 3.64 8.47 4.02
N TYR A 14 3.72 9.29 5.07
CA TYR A 14 3.62 8.86 6.46
C TYR A 14 2.23 8.34 6.86
N GLU A 15 1.10 8.91 6.37
CA GLU A 15 -0.19 8.28 6.64
C GLU A 15 -0.43 7.03 5.77
N ASN A 16 0.28 6.87 4.65
CA ASN A 16 0.30 5.59 3.93
C ASN A 16 1.16 4.55 4.65
N LEU A 17 2.35 4.90 5.16
CA LEU A 17 3.13 4.05 6.08
C LEU A 17 2.34 3.72 7.36
N TRP A 18 1.58 4.70 7.89
CA TRP A 18 0.64 4.50 9.00
C TRP A 18 -0.51 3.58 8.59
N ALA A 19 -1.09 3.81 7.41
CA ALA A 19 -2.14 2.96 6.85
C ALA A 19 -1.58 1.56 6.56
N GLU A 20 -0.32 1.40 6.20
CA GLU A 20 0.37 0.13 5.95
C GLU A 20 0.58 -0.65 7.26
N HIS A 21 0.97 0.02 8.35
CA HIS A 21 0.95 -0.57 9.69
C HIS A 21 -0.48 -0.81 10.21
N ARG A 22 -1.47 -0.02 9.79
CA ARG A 22 -2.90 -0.25 10.04
C ARG A 22 -3.63 -1.14 9.07
N TYR A 23 -3.06 -1.56 7.95
CA TYR A 23 -3.58 -2.67 7.14
C TYR A 23 -3.04 -3.99 7.68
N ALA A 24 -1.99 -3.94 8.50
CA ALA A 24 -1.71 -4.94 9.52
C ALA A 24 -2.59 -4.80 10.79
N LEU A 25 -3.14 -3.63 11.17
CA LEU A 25 -3.83 -3.43 12.47
C LEU A 25 -5.37 -3.22 12.45
N LEU A 26 -6.01 -2.75 11.39
CA LEU A 26 -7.43 -2.38 11.32
C LEU A 26 -7.94 -2.27 9.87
N ALA A 27 -8.48 -3.35 9.30
CA ALA A 27 -9.42 -3.18 8.19
C ALA A 27 -10.81 -2.88 8.78
N VAL A 28 -11.00 -1.65 9.26
CA VAL A 28 -12.34 -1.18 9.60
C VAL A 28 -12.61 0.05 8.77
N SER A 29 -13.45 -0.11 7.75
CA SER A 29 -14.20 0.92 7.02
C SER A 29 -13.45 2.24 6.78
N PHE A 30 -13.27 2.61 5.51
CA PHE A 30 -12.75 3.92 5.08
C PHE A 30 -13.38 5.13 5.83
N LYS A 31 -14.62 4.99 6.34
CA LYS A 31 -15.31 5.98 7.18
C LYS A 31 -14.76 6.09 8.62
N LYS A 32 -14.44 4.97 9.29
CA LYS A 32 -13.81 5.00 10.64
C LYS A 32 -12.34 5.43 10.58
N PHE A 33 -11.66 5.11 9.47
CA PHE A 33 -10.33 5.63 9.15
C PHE A 33 -10.30 7.18 9.09
N ARG A 34 -11.27 7.82 8.41
CA ARG A 34 -11.40 9.29 8.36
C ARG A 34 -11.59 9.92 9.75
N LEU A 35 -12.33 9.27 10.64
CA LEU A 35 -12.63 9.74 12.00
C LEU A 35 -11.42 9.66 12.94
N ALA A 36 -10.58 8.63 12.79
CA ALA A 36 -9.36 8.49 13.57
C ALA A 36 -8.26 9.47 13.10
N ILE A 37 -8.09 9.65 11.78
CA ILE A 37 -7.09 10.57 11.21
C ILE A 37 -7.36 12.02 11.58
N GLY A 38 -8.62 12.46 11.51
CA GLY A 38 -8.99 13.83 11.92
C GLY A 38 -8.67 14.17 13.38
N LYS A 39 -8.45 13.15 14.23
CA LYS A 39 -8.03 13.30 15.63
C LYS A 39 -6.52 13.11 15.84
N LEU A 40 -5.83 12.38 14.96
CA LEU A 40 -4.42 11.98 15.11
C LEU A 40 -3.43 12.97 14.48
N GLY A 41 -3.82 13.74 13.46
CA GLY A 41 -2.98 14.74 12.79
C GLY A 41 -2.65 16.01 13.61
N ARG A 42 -2.82 15.98 14.95
CA ARG A 42 -2.59 17.12 15.85
C ARG A 42 -1.45 16.92 16.85
N HIS A 43 -0.71 15.80 16.80
CA HIS A 43 0.24 15.43 17.86
C HIS A 43 1.63 14.98 17.32
N PRO A 44 2.72 15.70 17.65
CA PRO A 44 4.10 15.41 17.19
C PRO A 44 4.64 14.01 17.53
N HIS A 45 4.11 13.32 18.54
CA HIS A 45 4.55 11.98 18.94
C HIS A 45 4.19 10.88 17.93
N VAL A 46 3.28 11.16 16.99
CA VAL A 46 2.84 10.24 15.94
C VAL A 46 3.94 10.04 14.88
N LEU A 47 4.73 11.06 14.56
CA LEU A 47 5.85 10.95 13.60
C LEU A 47 7.05 10.18 14.18
N ALA A 48 7.36 10.38 15.46
CA ALA A 48 8.38 9.59 16.16
C ALA A 48 7.98 8.10 16.22
N PHE A 49 6.70 7.81 16.45
CA PHE A 49 6.15 6.46 16.35
C PHE A 49 6.24 5.91 14.91
N LEU A 50 5.96 6.72 13.88
CA LEU A 50 6.09 6.32 12.46
C LEU A 50 7.53 6.00 12.02
N ALA A 51 8.50 6.81 12.42
CA ALA A 51 9.91 6.51 12.21
C ALA A 51 10.36 5.25 12.99
N THR A 52 9.66 4.91 14.07
CA THR A 52 9.87 3.65 14.81
C THR A 52 9.20 2.46 14.10
N LEU A 53 8.07 2.69 13.43
CA LEU A 53 7.35 1.73 12.61
C LEU A 53 8.08 1.36 11.31
N GLN A 54 8.77 2.31 10.68
CA GLN A 54 9.69 2.04 9.57
C GLN A 54 10.86 1.16 10.02
N ARG A 55 11.46 1.46 11.19
CA ARG A 55 12.49 0.61 11.81
C ARG A 55 11.95 -0.78 12.20
N ALA A 56 10.65 -0.89 12.50
CA ALA A 56 9.99 -2.16 12.73
C ALA A 56 9.77 -2.99 11.45
N ALA A 57 9.85 -2.37 10.27
CA ALA A 57 9.81 -3.08 8.99
C ALA A 57 11.05 -3.97 8.77
N GLU A 58 12.09 -3.89 9.61
CA GLU A 58 13.26 -4.79 9.57
C GLU A 58 13.15 -5.97 10.55
N LYS A 59 12.13 -6.00 11.42
CA LYS A 59 11.98 -7.03 12.45
C LYS A 59 11.64 -8.42 11.88
N PRO A 60 12.05 -9.52 12.56
CA PRO A 60 11.62 -10.88 12.22
C PRO A 60 10.09 -11.03 12.22
N TRP A 61 9.58 -12.00 11.45
CA TRP A 61 8.15 -12.22 11.25
C TRP A 61 7.34 -12.45 12.55
N GLY A 62 7.95 -13.03 13.59
CA GLY A 62 7.33 -13.22 14.91
C GLY A 62 6.95 -11.92 15.65
N GLU A 63 7.42 -10.76 15.19
CA GLU A 63 7.05 -9.45 15.76
C GLU A 63 5.85 -8.80 15.05
N TRP A 64 5.22 -9.50 14.10
CA TRP A 64 4.08 -9.01 13.29
C TRP A 64 2.73 -9.54 13.79
N ASN A 65 2.61 -9.77 15.11
CA ASN A 65 1.43 -10.33 15.77
C ASN A 65 0.12 -9.68 15.33
N HIS A 66 0.13 -8.36 15.11
CA HIS A 66 -1.06 -7.65 14.65
C HIS A 66 -1.43 -7.94 13.19
N ALA A 67 -0.45 -7.97 12.27
CA ALA A 67 -0.68 -8.29 10.86
C ALA A 67 -1.25 -9.70 10.71
N LEU A 68 -0.72 -10.64 11.49
CA LEU A 68 -1.19 -12.02 11.56
C LEU A 68 -2.60 -12.12 12.12
N LEU A 69 -2.89 -11.43 13.23
CA LEU A 69 -4.23 -11.39 13.82
C LEU A 69 -5.26 -10.80 12.86
N ASN A 70 -4.91 -9.72 12.16
CA ASN A 70 -5.78 -9.09 11.17
C ASN A 70 -6.02 -10.01 9.97
N ALA A 71 -4.96 -10.62 9.43
CA ALA A 71 -5.09 -11.59 8.35
C ALA A 71 -6.01 -12.74 8.77
N TYR A 72 -5.79 -13.28 9.98
CA TYR A 72 -6.63 -14.29 10.60
C TYR A 72 -8.10 -13.87 10.70
N ASP A 73 -8.41 -12.66 11.18
CA ASP A 73 -9.79 -12.18 11.36
C ASP A 73 -10.59 -12.12 10.05
N HIS A 74 -9.91 -11.93 8.92
CA HIS A 74 -10.57 -11.96 7.61
C HIS A 74 -10.68 -13.37 7.02
N VAL A 75 -9.72 -14.26 7.28
CA VAL A 75 -9.77 -15.64 6.75
C VAL A 75 -10.60 -16.58 7.62
N ARG A 76 -10.70 -16.33 8.94
CA ARG A 76 -11.42 -17.18 9.90
C ARG A 76 -12.87 -17.49 9.51
N PRO A 77 -13.67 -16.60 8.87
CA PRO A 77 -15.04 -16.94 8.45
C PRO A 77 -15.07 -18.04 7.38
N HIS A 78 -13.97 -18.27 6.68
CA HIS A 78 -13.83 -19.26 5.61
C HIS A 78 -13.23 -20.58 6.08
N LEU A 79 -12.77 -20.65 7.34
CA LEU A 79 -12.21 -21.85 7.95
C LEU A 79 -13.25 -22.51 8.85
N ASP A 80 -13.23 -23.83 8.91
CA ASP A 80 -13.96 -24.61 9.92
C ASP A 80 -13.22 -24.57 11.27
N ARG A 81 -13.83 -25.14 12.31
CA ARG A 81 -13.25 -25.12 13.66
C ARG A 81 -11.87 -25.81 13.71
N PRO A 82 -11.68 -27.02 13.17
CA PRO A 82 -10.36 -27.66 13.13
C PRO A 82 -9.30 -26.83 12.39
N GLY A 83 -9.64 -26.24 11.23
CA GLY A 83 -8.70 -25.41 10.48
C GLY A 83 -8.31 -24.13 11.22
N ARG A 84 -9.23 -23.54 11.99
CA ARG A 84 -8.91 -22.39 12.86
C ARG A 84 -7.95 -22.77 13.98
N GLU A 85 -8.22 -23.89 14.67
CA GLU A 85 -7.38 -24.39 15.76
C GLU A 85 -5.96 -24.68 15.27
N GLN A 86 -5.83 -25.38 14.14
CA GLN A 86 -4.53 -25.67 13.52
C GLN A 86 -3.75 -24.41 13.13
N LEU A 87 -4.41 -23.43 12.52
CA LEU A 87 -3.75 -22.17 12.13
C LEU A 87 -3.26 -21.39 13.35
N ILE A 88 -4.06 -21.34 14.43
CA ILE A 88 -3.67 -20.70 15.69
C ILE A 88 -2.45 -21.39 16.30
N GLU A 89 -2.44 -22.73 16.38
CA GLU A 89 -1.31 -23.49 16.91
C GLU A 89 -0.02 -23.20 16.14
N ARG A 90 -0.10 -23.14 14.80
CA ARG A 90 1.06 -22.82 13.95
C ARG A 90 1.56 -21.39 14.13
N VAL A 91 0.65 -20.42 14.29
CA VAL A 91 1.01 -19.03 14.61
C VAL A 91 1.74 -18.97 15.96
N LEU A 92 1.21 -19.63 17.00
CA LEU A 92 1.81 -19.66 18.33
C LEU A 92 3.16 -20.39 18.36
N ALA A 93 3.35 -21.37 17.47
CA ALA A 93 4.61 -22.06 17.27
C ALA A 93 5.63 -21.28 16.41
N GLU A 94 5.28 -20.06 15.97
CA GLU A 94 6.10 -19.25 15.07
C GLU A 94 6.52 -20.03 13.80
N ASP A 95 5.58 -20.78 13.19
CA ASP A 95 5.83 -21.49 11.95
C ASP A 95 5.98 -20.52 10.74
N PRO A 96 7.16 -20.44 10.10
CA PRO A 96 7.42 -19.52 9.00
C PRO A 96 6.58 -19.79 7.74
N GLY A 97 5.86 -20.92 7.67
CA GLY A 97 4.93 -21.26 6.60
C GLY A 97 3.56 -20.59 6.71
N VAL A 98 3.22 -19.99 7.86
CA VAL A 98 1.89 -19.37 8.09
C VAL A 98 1.56 -18.23 7.12
N PRO A 99 2.46 -17.28 6.78
CA PRO A 99 2.18 -16.25 5.78
C PRO A 99 1.79 -16.83 4.42
N ALA A 100 2.45 -17.93 4.03
CA ALA A 100 2.16 -18.62 2.77
C ALA A 100 0.75 -19.23 2.80
N GLU A 101 0.41 -19.93 3.88
CA GLU A 101 -0.92 -20.50 4.07
C GLU A 101 -2.02 -19.42 4.07
N LEU A 102 -1.80 -18.32 4.79
CA LEU A 102 -2.72 -17.18 4.81
C LEU A 102 -2.92 -16.57 3.42
N PHE A 103 -1.84 -16.41 2.66
CA PHE A 103 -1.93 -15.88 1.30
C PHE A 103 -2.74 -16.81 0.37
N GLU A 104 -2.53 -18.13 0.47
CA GLU A 104 -3.30 -19.12 -0.28
C GLU A 104 -4.80 -19.07 0.07
N LEU A 105 -5.13 -18.94 1.36
CA LEU A 105 -6.51 -18.78 1.80
C LEU A 105 -7.13 -17.49 1.26
N VAL A 106 -6.40 -16.38 1.32
CA VAL A 106 -6.81 -15.08 0.76
C VAL A 106 -7.13 -15.21 -0.72
N ARG A 107 -6.28 -15.89 -1.50
CA ARG A 107 -6.50 -16.11 -2.92
C ARG A 107 -7.67 -17.04 -3.20
N ARG A 108 -7.74 -18.18 -2.51
CA ARG A 108 -8.80 -19.18 -2.68
C ARG A 108 -10.18 -18.62 -2.39
N HIS A 109 -10.29 -17.77 -1.38
CA HIS A 109 -11.57 -17.18 -0.94
C HIS A 109 -11.79 -15.75 -1.46
N ALA A 110 -10.91 -15.26 -2.33
CA ALA A 110 -10.96 -13.93 -2.92
C ALA A 110 -11.14 -12.79 -1.89
N VAL A 111 -10.39 -12.86 -0.78
CA VAL A 111 -10.46 -11.90 0.33
C VAL A 111 -9.76 -10.59 -0.07
N SER A 112 -10.44 -9.78 -0.87
CA SER A 112 -9.89 -8.62 -1.57
C SER A 112 -9.33 -7.52 -0.66
N SER A 113 -9.77 -7.48 0.61
CA SER A 113 -9.24 -6.56 1.63
C SER A 113 -7.81 -6.90 2.05
N LEU A 114 -7.35 -8.13 1.81
CA LEU A 114 -6.01 -8.60 2.17
C LEU A 114 -5.06 -8.68 0.98
N TYR A 115 -5.50 -8.36 -0.24
CA TYR A 115 -4.64 -8.44 -1.42
C TYR A 115 -3.43 -7.51 -1.34
N GLY A 116 -3.52 -6.37 -0.67
CA GLY A 116 -2.40 -5.45 -0.43
C GLY A 116 -1.65 -5.70 0.89
N CYS A 117 -1.93 -6.80 1.60
CA CYS A 117 -1.30 -7.06 2.89
C CYS A 117 0.20 -7.35 2.73
N ARG A 118 1.04 -6.45 3.27
CA ARG A 118 2.51 -6.53 3.18
C ARG A 118 3.13 -7.77 3.80
N LEU A 119 2.38 -8.48 4.65
CA LEU A 119 2.81 -9.79 5.16
C LEU A 119 3.23 -10.74 4.02
N PHE A 120 2.63 -10.59 2.84
CA PHE A 120 2.82 -11.48 1.70
C PHE A 120 3.86 -10.99 0.69
N TYR A 121 4.26 -9.72 0.75
CA TYR A 121 5.06 -9.07 -0.30
C TYR A 121 6.45 -8.68 0.20
N PRO A 122 7.47 -8.70 -0.68
CA PRO A 122 8.79 -8.18 -0.37
C PRO A 122 8.76 -6.73 0.13
N ARG A 123 9.63 -6.42 1.08
CA ARG A 123 9.70 -5.13 1.79
C ARG A 123 10.23 -3.97 0.93
N ARG A 124 10.49 -4.19 -0.35
CA ARG A 124 11.10 -3.21 -1.27
C ARG A 124 10.10 -2.24 -1.91
N ALA A 125 8.80 -2.53 -1.82
CA ALA A 125 7.77 -1.80 -2.56
C ALA A 125 6.88 -0.90 -1.68
N VAL A 126 7.43 -0.37 -0.58
CA VAL A 126 6.68 0.27 0.52
C VAL A 126 5.72 1.35 0.02
N ALA A 127 6.16 2.24 -0.87
CA ALA A 127 5.34 3.33 -1.40
C ALA A 127 4.34 2.92 -2.51
N LYS A 128 4.15 1.62 -2.81
CA LYS A 128 3.43 1.16 -3.99
C LYS A 128 2.22 0.30 -3.68
N ILE A 129 1.05 0.68 -4.17
CA ILE A 129 -0.22 0.03 -3.85
C ILE A 129 -1.03 -0.19 -5.12
N PHE A 130 -1.59 -1.39 -5.30
CA PHE A 130 -2.55 -1.65 -6.39
C PHE A 130 -3.97 -1.26 -5.99
N ASP A 131 -4.71 -0.67 -6.93
CA ASP A 131 -6.14 -0.34 -6.81
C ASP A 131 -6.49 0.53 -5.59
N PHE A 132 -5.77 1.64 -5.40
CA PHE A 132 -6.14 2.65 -4.41
C PHE A 132 -7.35 3.46 -4.89
N GLY A 133 -8.49 3.29 -4.22
CA GLY A 133 -9.75 3.95 -4.58
C GLY A 133 -10.45 3.27 -5.76
N ASP A 134 -11.07 4.06 -6.65
CA ASP A 134 -11.94 3.54 -7.71
C ASP A 134 -11.23 3.35 -9.07
N GLN A 135 -9.94 3.69 -9.18
CA GLN A 135 -9.21 3.57 -10.45
C GLN A 135 -8.17 2.44 -10.39
N PRO A 136 -8.27 1.47 -11.32
CA PRO A 136 -7.36 0.35 -11.34
C PRO A 136 -5.98 0.79 -11.85
N GLY A 137 -4.94 0.19 -11.30
CA GLY A 137 -3.56 0.53 -11.63
C GLY A 137 -2.63 0.47 -10.43
N LEU A 138 -1.39 0.89 -10.66
CA LEU A 138 -0.39 1.03 -9.60
C LEU A 138 -0.36 2.48 -9.12
N TRP A 139 -0.44 2.66 -7.81
CA TRP A 139 -0.36 3.95 -7.15
C TRP A 139 0.96 4.06 -6.41
N LEU A 140 1.68 5.16 -6.64
CA LEU A 140 2.92 5.51 -5.98
C LEU A 140 2.66 6.64 -5.00
N CYS A 141 2.98 6.40 -3.74
CA CYS A 141 2.71 7.29 -2.62
C CYS A 141 3.98 8.07 -2.26
N LEU A 142 4.18 9.21 -2.90
CA LEU A 142 5.43 9.97 -2.85
C LEU A 142 5.31 11.19 -1.95
N GLY A 143 4.99 10.98 -0.67
CA GLY A 143 4.82 12.11 0.25
C GLY A 143 3.51 12.85 -0.05
N PRO A 144 3.57 14.12 -0.46
CA PRO A 144 2.40 14.97 -0.67
C PRO A 144 1.70 14.71 -2.01
N THR A 145 2.21 13.79 -2.83
CA THR A 145 1.70 13.49 -4.16
C THR A 145 1.46 11.99 -4.36
N LEU A 146 0.33 11.66 -4.97
CA LEU A 146 0.08 10.35 -5.57
C LEU A 146 0.40 10.38 -7.05
N VAL A 147 1.18 9.40 -7.50
CA VAL A 147 1.36 9.12 -8.93
C VAL A 147 0.57 7.86 -9.26
N HIS A 148 -0.39 7.95 -10.17
CA HIS A 148 -1.11 6.79 -10.68
C HIS A 148 -0.52 6.36 -12.01
N LEU A 149 -0.21 5.08 -12.13
CA LEU A 149 0.19 4.41 -13.36
C LEU A 149 -0.98 3.53 -13.82
N SER A 150 -1.47 3.77 -15.03
CA SER A 150 -2.41 2.87 -15.70
C SER A 150 -1.78 1.48 -15.89
N TRP A 151 -2.59 0.46 -16.15
CA TRP A 151 -2.04 -0.84 -16.52
C TRP A 151 -1.18 -0.81 -17.78
N GLY A 152 -1.52 0.07 -18.74
CA GLY A 152 -0.71 0.29 -19.93
C GLY A 152 0.67 0.87 -19.60
N ALA A 153 0.71 1.88 -18.73
CA ALA A 153 1.97 2.46 -18.24
C ALA A 153 2.80 1.45 -17.46
N LEU A 154 2.17 0.66 -16.59
CA LEU A 154 2.85 -0.39 -15.83
C LEU A 154 3.41 -1.47 -16.74
N ARG A 155 2.68 -1.87 -17.78
CA ARG A 155 3.16 -2.83 -18.79
C ARG A 155 4.40 -2.30 -19.50
N ALA A 156 4.36 -1.06 -20.00
CA ALA A 156 5.50 -0.42 -20.65
C ALA A 156 6.72 -0.38 -19.71
N ARG A 157 6.48 -0.02 -18.44
CA ARG A 157 7.49 -0.03 -17.40
C ARG A 157 8.10 -1.41 -17.18
N PHE A 158 7.30 -2.46 -17.04
CA PHE A 158 7.82 -3.82 -16.87
C PHE A 158 8.64 -4.25 -18.08
N GLN A 159 8.16 -4.05 -19.30
CA GLN A 159 8.91 -4.40 -20.50
C GLN A 159 10.27 -3.69 -20.57
N ALA A 160 10.28 -2.36 -20.36
CA ALA A 160 11.50 -1.55 -20.40
C ALA A 160 12.48 -1.90 -19.27
N ARG A 161 11.98 -1.99 -18.03
CA ARG A 161 12.82 -2.25 -16.86
C ARG A 161 13.28 -3.69 -16.75
N MET A 162 12.55 -4.67 -17.28
CA MET A 162 12.99 -6.07 -17.32
C MET A 162 13.84 -6.38 -18.56
N GLY A 163 13.71 -5.57 -19.63
CA GLY A 163 14.37 -5.83 -20.91
C GLY A 163 13.76 -7.01 -21.66
N VAL A 164 12.44 -7.19 -21.58
CA VAL A 164 11.71 -8.32 -22.18
C VAL A 164 10.64 -7.84 -23.15
N ASP A 165 10.32 -8.67 -24.13
CA ASP A 165 9.22 -8.41 -25.04
C ASP A 165 7.85 -8.69 -24.39
N ALA A 166 6.79 -8.32 -25.11
CA ALA A 166 5.41 -8.46 -24.65
C ALA A 166 5.03 -9.92 -24.35
N ALA A 167 5.41 -10.86 -25.23
CA ALA A 167 5.06 -12.26 -25.10
C ALA A 167 5.76 -12.92 -23.90
N THR A 168 7.03 -12.56 -23.68
CA THR A 168 7.82 -13.03 -22.54
C THR A 168 7.23 -12.49 -21.23
N LEU A 169 6.86 -11.20 -21.18
CA LEU A 169 6.19 -10.63 -20.01
C LEU A 169 4.87 -11.37 -19.72
N ASP A 170 4.02 -11.56 -20.72
CA ASP A 170 2.73 -12.24 -20.54
C ASP A 170 2.91 -13.69 -20.06
N GLY A 171 3.91 -14.41 -20.58
CA GLY A 171 4.27 -15.76 -20.13
C GLY A 171 4.72 -15.80 -18.67
N ILE A 172 5.57 -14.84 -18.25
CA ILE A 172 6.02 -14.72 -16.85
C ILE A 172 4.83 -14.44 -15.92
N LEU A 173 3.98 -13.46 -16.26
CA LEU A 173 2.83 -13.08 -15.43
C LEU A 173 1.80 -14.21 -15.33
N ALA A 174 1.55 -14.94 -16.43
CA ALA A 174 0.67 -16.11 -16.41
C ALA A 174 1.22 -17.23 -15.51
N ALA A 175 2.51 -17.54 -15.63
CA ALA A 175 3.14 -18.56 -14.79
C ALA A 175 3.12 -18.17 -13.29
N LEU A 176 3.28 -16.89 -12.97
CA LEU A 176 3.14 -16.37 -11.61
C LEU A 176 1.69 -16.40 -11.11
N ALA A 177 0.70 -16.20 -11.98
CA ALA A 177 -0.71 -16.34 -11.61
C ALA A 177 -1.05 -17.78 -11.20
N ASP A 178 -0.44 -18.77 -11.86
CA ASP A 178 -0.55 -20.21 -11.54
C ASP A 178 0.38 -20.67 -10.40
N GLY A 179 1.33 -19.81 -10.00
CA GLY A 179 2.21 -19.99 -8.85
C GLY A 179 3.45 -20.78 -9.19
N LEU A 180 4.58 -20.06 -9.28
CA LEU A 180 5.88 -20.65 -9.55
C LEU A 180 6.45 -21.33 -8.31
N ALA A 181 7.00 -22.53 -8.49
CA ALA A 181 7.79 -23.19 -7.46
C ALA A 181 9.09 -22.41 -7.19
N PRO A 182 9.74 -22.57 -6.01
CA PRO A 182 10.87 -21.72 -5.61
C PRO A 182 12.05 -21.82 -6.59
N ALA A 183 12.39 -23.03 -7.04
CA ALA A 183 13.45 -23.23 -8.02
C ALA A 183 13.15 -22.56 -9.38
N ALA A 184 11.87 -22.52 -9.79
CA ALA A 184 11.47 -21.85 -11.03
C ALA A 184 11.48 -20.32 -10.88
N TRP A 185 11.10 -19.82 -9.70
CA TRP A 185 11.24 -18.41 -9.35
C TRP A 185 12.71 -17.99 -9.38
N GLU A 186 13.58 -18.72 -8.67
CA GLU A 186 15.02 -18.45 -8.60
C GLU A 186 15.74 -18.53 -9.95
N ALA A 187 15.22 -19.33 -10.89
CA ALA A 187 15.74 -19.42 -12.25
C ALA A 187 15.41 -18.21 -13.13
N LEU A 188 14.47 -17.35 -12.72
CA LEU A 188 14.20 -16.10 -13.45
C LEU A 188 15.39 -15.14 -13.33
N PRO A 189 15.68 -14.34 -14.39
CA PRO A 189 16.73 -13.34 -14.33
C PRO A 189 16.55 -12.39 -13.15
N ASP A 190 17.65 -12.04 -12.47
CA ASP A 190 17.65 -11.16 -11.29
C ASP A 190 16.88 -9.86 -11.54
N ARG A 191 17.13 -9.24 -12.71
CA ARG A 191 16.43 -8.03 -13.14
C ARG A 191 14.91 -8.19 -13.23
N VAL A 192 14.41 -9.36 -13.63
CA VAL A 192 12.96 -9.66 -13.67
C VAL A 192 12.42 -9.73 -12.25
N ARG A 193 13.10 -10.50 -11.38
CA ARG A 193 12.70 -10.67 -9.97
C ARG A 193 12.69 -9.32 -9.27
N GLU A 194 13.76 -8.54 -9.36
CA GLU A 194 13.87 -7.22 -8.74
C GLU A 194 12.77 -6.25 -9.19
N VAL A 195 12.45 -6.19 -10.48
CA VAL A 195 11.36 -5.33 -10.97
C VAL A 195 10.03 -5.76 -10.39
N LEU A 196 9.73 -7.06 -10.38
CA LEU A 196 8.47 -7.57 -9.82
C LEU A 196 8.36 -7.31 -8.31
N GLU A 197 9.44 -7.56 -7.56
CA GLU A 197 9.48 -7.36 -6.11
C GLU A 197 9.38 -5.88 -5.73
N THR A 198 10.13 -4.99 -6.42
CA THR A 198 10.09 -3.54 -6.16
C THR A 198 8.76 -2.90 -6.54
N HIS A 199 7.93 -3.55 -7.35
CA HIS A 199 6.59 -3.06 -7.74
C HIS A 199 5.44 -3.72 -6.95
N ALA A 200 5.76 -4.48 -5.89
CA ALA A 200 4.78 -5.29 -5.15
C ALA A 200 3.99 -6.26 -6.06
N ALA A 201 4.53 -6.62 -7.22
CA ALA A 201 3.83 -7.41 -8.22
C ALA A 201 3.78 -8.90 -7.87
N VAL A 202 4.62 -9.35 -6.94
CA VAL A 202 4.72 -10.76 -6.53
C VAL A 202 4.74 -10.93 -5.03
N ALA A 203 3.96 -11.89 -4.55
CA ALA A 203 4.08 -12.44 -3.21
C ALA A 203 5.04 -13.62 -3.25
N VAL A 204 6.16 -13.54 -2.53
CA VAL A 204 7.18 -14.60 -2.50
C VAL A 204 7.09 -15.31 -1.16
N THR A 205 6.73 -16.59 -1.20
CA THR A 205 6.58 -17.45 -0.02
C THR A 205 7.61 -18.58 -0.06
N PRO A 206 7.87 -19.28 1.06
CA PRO A 206 8.80 -20.41 1.07
C PRO A 206 8.44 -21.53 0.09
N THR A 207 7.17 -21.67 -0.27
CA THR A 207 6.67 -22.75 -1.12
C THR A 207 6.47 -22.33 -2.57
N ARG A 208 6.09 -21.08 -2.84
CA ARG A 208 5.80 -20.56 -4.18
C ARG A 208 5.94 -19.04 -4.28
N ALA A 209 6.15 -18.54 -5.49
CA ALA A 209 5.98 -17.14 -5.86
C ALA A 209 4.69 -16.96 -6.67
N TRP A 210 3.90 -15.96 -6.31
CA TRP A 210 2.58 -15.71 -6.88
C TRP A 210 2.44 -14.29 -7.38
N LEU A 211 1.70 -14.11 -8.47
CA LEU A 211 1.32 -12.78 -8.94
C LEU A 211 0.37 -12.11 -7.94
N HIS A 212 0.53 -10.79 -7.76
CA HIS A 212 -0.40 -9.97 -6.98
C HIS A 212 -1.83 -10.13 -7.54
N PRO A 213 -2.84 -10.51 -6.72
CA PRO A 213 -4.18 -10.87 -7.23
C PRO A 213 -4.95 -9.76 -7.95
N ARG A 214 -4.51 -8.50 -7.82
CA ARG A 214 -5.07 -7.35 -8.55
C ARG A 214 -4.50 -7.16 -9.97
N LEU A 215 -3.36 -7.76 -10.28
CA LEU A 215 -2.74 -7.61 -11.59
C LEU A 215 -3.52 -8.43 -12.63
N PRO A 216 -4.05 -7.80 -13.70
CA PRO A 216 -4.68 -8.54 -14.77
C PRO A 216 -3.65 -9.32 -15.58
N VAL A 217 -4.06 -10.47 -16.11
CA VAL A 217 -3.27 -11.30 -17.02
C VAL A 217 -4.07 -11.54 -18.31
N PRO A 218 -3.60 -11.07 -19.48
CA PRO A 218 -2.42 -10.23 -19.69
C PRO A 218 -2.65 -8.80 -19.16
N LEU A 219 -1.56 -8.06 -18.90
CA LEU A 219 -1.64 -6.63 -18.65
C LEU A 219 -2.14 -5.91 -19.92
N PRO A 220 -3.15 -5.03 -19.83
CA PRO A 220 -3.59 -4.21 -20.96
C PRO A 220 -2.43 -3.50 -21.66
N THR A 221 -2.45 -3.51 -22.99
CA THR A 221 -1.54 -2.68 -23.79
C THR A 221 -1.93 -1.22 -23.66
N ALA A 222 -0.94 -0.33 -23.57
CA ALA A 222 -1.18 1.11 -23.72
C ALA A 222 -1.83 1.39 -25.09
N PRO A 223 -2.80 2.31 -25.20
CA PRO A 223 -3.56 2.57 -26.42
C PRO A 223 -2.71 3.07 -27.62
N THR A 224 -1.43 3.39 -27.41
CA THR A 224 -0.45 3.71 -28.45
C THR A 224 0.67 2.67 -28.46
N ALA A 225 0.71 1.83 -29.50
CA ALA A 225 1.75 0.82 -29.77
C ALA A 225 3.14 1.43 -30.08
N PRO A 226 4.25 0.67 -30.10
CA PRO A 226 4.59 -0.58 -29.39
C PRO A 226 5.64 -0.32 -28.28
N ALA A 227 5.51 -0.93 -27.09
CA ALA A 227 6.52 -0.81 -26.00
C ALA A 227 7.04 0.64 -25.77
N ALA A 228 6.20 1.63 -26.08
CA ALA A 228 6.67 2.96 -26.41
C ALA A 228 6.87 3.76 -25.13
N VAL A 229 8.14 4.04 -24.90
CA VAL A 229 8.67 5.14 -24.10
C VAL A 229 7.66 6.30 -24.05
N THR A 230 7.03 6.53 -22.88
CA THR A 230 5.94 7.52 -22.73
C THR A 230 6.53 8.92 -22.61
N ALA A 231 6.15 9.85 -23.50
CA ALA A 231 6.44 11.25 -23.30
C ALA A 231 5.60 11.78 -22.13
N VAL A 232 6.27 12.28 -21.10
CA VAL A 232 5.64 12.77 -19.88
C VAL A 232 6.12 14.19 -19.53
N PRO A 233 5.29 14.99 -18.84
CA PRO A 233 5.70 16.29 -18.34
C PRO A 233 6.92 16.20 -17.40
N ALA A 234 7.73 17.26 -17.39
CA ALA A 234 8.91 17.38 -16.52
C ALA A 234 8.61 17.11 -15.04
N GLU A 235 7.45 17.57 -14.56
CA GLU A 235 6.99 17.34 -13.19
C GLU A 235 6.78 15.84 -12.90
N THR A 236 6.20 15.09 -13.85
CA THR A 236 6.01 13.64 -13.71
C THR A 236 7.36 12.92 -13.65
N VAL A 237 8.32 13.31 -14.50
CA VAL A 237 9.69 12.75 -14.43
C VAL A 237 10.30 13.00 -13.06
N ALA A 238 10.15 14.22 -12.52
CA ALA A 238 10.72 14.59 -11.24
C ALA A 238 10.21 13.72 -10.08
N TRP A 239 8.91 13.44 -10.05
CA TRP A 239 8.31 12.51 -9.10
C TRP A 239 8.76 11.07 -9.31
N LEU A 240 8.89 10.60 -10.56
CA LEU A 240 9.36 9.24 -10.85
C LEU A 240 10.85 9.04 -10.53
N ALA A 241 11.67 10.08 -10.61
CA ALA A 241 13.05 10.06 -10.13
C ALA A 241 13.11 9.90 -8.59
N LEU A 242 12.20 10.54 -7.85
CA LEU A 242 12.07 10.33 -6.41
C LEU A 242 11.63 8.90 -6.06
N GLU A 243 10.67 8.33 -6.80
CA GLU A 243 10.32 6.90 -6.69
C GLU A 243 11.57 6.04 -6.88
N ARG A 244 12.37 6.33 -7.91
CA ARG A 244 13.58 5.56 -8.20
C ARG A 244 14.61 5.66 -7.08
N PHE A 245 14.76 6.82 -6.44
CA PHE A 245 15.64 6.99 -5.28
C PHE A 245 15.21 6.08 -4.14
N TRP A 246 13.92 6.06 -3.79
CA TRP A 246 13.42 5.20 -2.71
C TRP A 246 13.43 3.71 -3.06
N ASP A 247 13.38 3.35 -4.34
CA ASP A 247 13.57 1.96 -4.77
C ASP A 247 15.01 1.47 -4.57
N LEU A 248 15.99 2.37 -4.72
CA LEU A 248 17.41 2.09 -4.50
C LEU A 248 17.78 2.16 -3.02
N GLU A 249 17.20 3.11 -2.29
CA GLU A 249 17.46 3.36 -0.87
C GLU A 249 16.16 3.32 -0.03
N PRO A 250 15.50 2.15 0.15
CA PRO A 250 14.23 2.06 0.87
C PRO A 250 14.29 2.55 2.32
N GLY A 251 15.45 2.45 2.96
CA GLY A 251 15.69 2.92 4.33
C GLY A 251 15.67 4.45 4.47
N MET A 252 15.83 5.17 3.35
CA MET A 252 15.77 6.62 3.33
C MET A 252 14.35 7.16 3.25
N LEU A 253 13.33 6.32 3.00
CA LEU A 253 11.95 6.79 2.91
C LEU A 253 11.48 7.35 4.27
N PRO A 254 10.78 8.49 4.32
CA PRO A 254 10.42 9.38 3.22
C PRO A 254 11.27 10.66 3.21
N ALA A 255 12.55 10.56 3.56
CA ALA A 255 13.50 11.64 3.35
C ALA A 255 13.64 11.94 1.86
N LEU A 256 13.81 13.22 1.56
CA LEU A 256 14.17 13.66 0.21
C LEU A 256 15.68 13.47 -0.02
N PRO A 257 16.07 13.01 -1.22
CA PRO A 257 17.46 13.07 -1.65
C PRO A 257 17.95 14.52 -1.75
N THR A 258 19.27 14.70 -1.78
CA THR A 258 19.85 15.97 -2.23
C THR A 258 19.52 16.21 -3.71
N PHE A 259 19.64 17.46 -4.16
CA PHE A 259 19.39 17.79 -5.57
C PHE A 259 20.29 16.98 -6.51
N ASP A 260 21.57 16.82 -6.18
CA ASP A 260 22.53 16.09 -7.02
C ASP A 260 22.17 14.59 -7.10
N GLU A 261 21.86 13.96 -5.96
CA GLU A 261 21.41 12.55 -5.91
C GLU A 261 20.12 12.33 -6.69
N TRP A 262 19.17 13.27 -6.61
CA TRP A 262 17.94 13.20 -7.40
C TRP A 262 18.21 13.37 -8.89
N LEU A 263 19.04 14.34 -9.25
CA LEU A 263 19.32 14.69 -10.63
C LEU A 263 20.09 13.59 -11.36
N ASP A 264 20.93 12.83 -10.64
CA ASP A 264 21.62 11.64 -11.17
C ASP A 264 20.67 10.50 -11.56
N LEU A 265 19.42 10.50 -11.05
CA LEU A 265 18.39 9.55 -11.43
C LEU A 265 17.52 10.03 -12.60
N VAL A 266 17.71 11.26 -13.06
CA VAL A 266 17.02 11.84 -14.21
C VAL A 266 17.75 11.47 -15.50
N ASP A 267 17.76 10.18 -15.82
CA ASP A 267 18.30 9.66 -17.07
C ASP A 267 17.56 8.42 -17.59
N SER A 268 17.86 8.03 -18.84
CA SER A 268 17.22 6.89 -19.49
C SER A 268 17.67 5.52 -18.96
N ALA A 269 18.77 5.44 -18.20
CA ALA A 269 19.18 4.20 -17.55
C ALA A 269 18.32 3.92 -16.31
N HIS A 270 17.93 4.96 -15.59
CA HIS A 270 17.11 4.91 -14.38
C HIS A 270 15.61 4.94 -14.67
N LEU A 271 15.19 5.63 -15.73
CA LEU A 271 13.80 5.77 -16.18
C LEU A 271 13.63 5.31 -17.64
N PRO A 272 13.98 4.05 -17.98
CA PRO A 272 13.99 3.56 -19.37
C PRO A 272 12.62 3.52 -20.02
N GLU A 273 11.55 3.57 -19.23
CA GLU A 273 10.18 3.57 -19.72
C GLU A 273 9.67 4.95 -20.20
N LEU A 274 10.45 6.02 -20.05
CA LEU A 274 10.03 7.40 -20.29
C LEU A 274 10.84 8.09 -21.39
N SER A 275 10.15 8.95 -22.16
CA SER A 275 10.83 9.83 -23.13
C SER A 275 11.13 11.10 -22.38
N LEU A 276 12.35 11.20 -21.88
CA LEU A 276 12.73 12.30 -21.00
C LEU A 276 12.78 13.62 -21.80
N PRO A 277 12.17 14.70 -21.28
CA PRO A 277 12.49 16.06 -21.69
C PRO A 277 13.98 16.37 -21.48
N ASP A 278 14.44 17.49 -22.05
CA ASP A 278 15.79 17.99 -21.76
C ASP A 278 15.99 18.16 -20.25
N ARG A 279 17.14 17.74 -19.72
CA ARG A 279 17.46 17.78 -18.29
C ARG A 279 17.23 19.17 -17.67
N ALA A 280 17.61 20.23 -18.40
CA ALA A 280 17.40 21.62 -18.00
C ALA A 280 15.91 22.02 -17.86
N ALA A 281 14.99 21.32 -18.51
CA ALA A 281 13.54 21.51 -18.33
C ALA A 281 12.99 20.77 -17.11
N ILE A 282 13.71 19.76 -16.60
CA ILE A 282 13.32 18.94 -15.45
C ILE A 282 13.88 19.50 -14.15
N GLU A 283 15.11 20.02 -14.16
CA GLU A 283 15.78 20.60 -13.00
C GLU A 283 14.91 21.57 -12.16
N PRO A 284 14.14 22.50 -12.75
CA PRO A 284 13.31 23.42 -11.97
C PRO A 284 12.18 22.73 -11.19
N ALA A 285 11.78 21.51 -11.57
CA ALA A 285 10.70 20.77 -10.92
C ALA A 285 11.11 20.20 -9.54
N PHE A 286 12.40 20.17 -9.20
CA PHE A 286 12.83 19.76 -7.86
C PHE A 286 12.40 20.74 -6.76
N GLY A 287 12.40 22.04 -7.04
CA GLY A 287 11.97 23.09 -6.09
C GLY A 287 10.53 22.87 -5.59
N PRO A 288 9.54 22.71 -6.47
CA PRO A 288 8.17 22.37 -6.09
C PRO A 288 8.03 21.07 -5.29
N ILE A 289 8.85 20.04 -5.56
CA ILE A 289 8.87 18.81 -4.76
C ILE A 289 9.33 19.13 -3.35
N LEU A 290 10.46 19.85 -3.20
CA LEU A 290 10.97 20.25 -1.90
C LEU A 290 9.95 21.09 -1.12
N ASP A 291 9.35 22.09 -1.75
CA ASP A 291 8.33 22.95 -1.14
C ASP A 291 7.13 22.13 -0.66
N ALA A 292 6.67 21.15 -1.46
CA ALA A 292 5.55 20.30 -1.08
C ALA A 292 5.87 19.41 0.14
N PHE A 293 7.10 18.90 0.25
CA PHE A 293 7.55 18.14 1.42
C PHE A 293 7.70 19.02 2.66
N LEU A 294 8.25 20.22 2.51
CA LEU A 294 8.37 21.19 3.62
C LEU A 294 6.99 21.63 4.11
N GLU A 295 6.04 21.89 3.19
CA GLU A 295 4.67 22.23 3.57
C GLU A 295 3.98 21.07 4.29
N GLN A 296 4.18 19.83 3.82
CA GLN A 296 3.68 18.65 4.51
C GLN A 296 4.30 18.53 5.91
N GLN A 297 5.62 18.72 6.03
CA GLN A 297 6.32 18.69 7.30
C GLN A 297 5.79 19.76 8.25
N ASP A 298 5.58 20.99 7.79
CA ASP A 298 5.02 22.07 8.61
C ASP A 298 3.62 21.69 9.12
N ARG A 299 2.73 21.20 8.24
CA ARG A 299 1.40 20.72 8.62
C ARG A 299 1.46 19.62 9.68
N GLU A 300 2.36 18.65 9.51
CA GLU A 300 2.58 17.55 10.45
C GLU A 300 3.08 18.04 11.82
N HIS A 301 3.83 19.14 11.86
CA HIS A 301 4.28 19.79 13.10
C HIS A 301 3.25 20.79 13.66
N GLY A 302 2.04 20.83 13.11
CA GLY A 302 0.98 21.76 13.50
C GLY A 302 1.27 23.23 13.14
N ARG A 303 2.27 23.48 12.30
CA ARG A 303 2.61 24.80 11.77
C ARG A 303 1.79 25.01 10.50
N GLY A 304 1.03 26.11 10.42
CA GLY A 304 0.23 26.44 9.24
C GLY A 304 -1.30 26.25 9.38
N SER A 305 -1.81 25.89 10.56
CA SER A 305 -3.24 26.01 10.88
C SER A 305 -3.48 27.16 11.87
N ALA A 306 -3.21 28.40 11.46
CA ALA A 306 -3.84 29.53 12.12
C ALA A 306 -5.28 29.62 11.57
N PRO A 307 -6.34 29.49 12.39
CA PRO A 307 -7.65 29.91 11.93
C PRO A 307 -7.56 31.41 11.62
N ALA A 308 -8.00 31.81 10.42
CA ALA A 308 -8.26 33.22 10.18
C ALA A 308 -9.17 33.74 11.30
N PRO A 309 -8.89 34.88 11.94
CA PRO A 309 -9.79 35.46 12.93
C PRO A 309 -11.04 35.94 12.20
N GLY A 310 -12.04 35.07 12.09
CA GLY A 310 -13.39 35.45 11.71
C GLY A 310 -14.11 36.00 12.94
N PRO A 311 -14.85 37.10 12.83
CA PRO A 311 -15.55 37.68 13.97
C PRO A 311 -16.82 36.88 14.27
N GLY A 312 -17.06 36.57 15.55
CA GLY A 312 -18.39 36.23 16.05
C GLY A 312 -18.47 34.91 16.80
N GLU A 313 -18.64 35.02 18.11
CA GLU A 313 -19.15 33.98 19.02
C GLU A 313 -20.47 33.39 18.53
N GLY A 314 -20.66 32.09 18.76
CA GLY A 314 -21.89 31.36 18.49
C GLY A 314 -21.78 29.89 18.89
N ASP A 315 -21.92 29.64 20.18
CA ASP A 315 -22.30 28.39 20.87
C ASP A 315 -21.81 27.04 20.31
N VAL A 316 -20.82 26.47 21.01
CA VAL A 316 -20.58 25.02 21.03
C VAL A 316 -21.58 24.41 22.01
N GLU A 317 -22.69 23.89 21.50
CA GLU A 317 -23.56 23.00 22.27
C GLU A 317 -22.78 21.74 22.66
N ASP A 318 -22.72 21.55 23.97
CA ASP A 318 -22.14 20.43 24.71
C ASP A 318 -22.90 19.12 24.41
N LEU A 319 -22.40 18.34 23.44
CA LEU A 319 -22.86 16.95 23.26
C LEU A 319 -22.06 16.03 24.18
N THR A 320 -22.51 16.06 25.43
CA THR A 320 -22.27 15.07 26.48
C THR A 320 -22.46 13.63 25.97
N ALA A 321 -21.68 12.72 26.58
CA ALA A 321 -21.66 11.29 26.28
C ALA A 321 -23.06 10.64 26.27
N PRO A 322 -23.32 9.62 25.44
CA PRO A 322 -24.55 8.85 25.56
C PRO A 322 -24.56 8.06 26.88
N PRO A 323 -25.70 7.99 27.59
CA PRO A 323 -25.80 7.35 28.88
C PRO A 323 -25.63 5.83 28.76
N GLU A 324 -24.95 5.25 29.75
CA GLU A 324 -24.96 3.81 30.02
C GLU A 324 -26.38 3.37 30.40
N GLY A 325 -26.83 2.24 29.82
CA GLY A 325 -27.95 1.47 30.35
C GLY A 325 -29.07 1.17 29.34
N GLU A 326 -28.96 0.04 28.66
CA GLU A 326 -30.08 -0.90 28.48
C GLU A 326 -29.50 -2.29 28.18
N ASP A 327 -29.69 -3.19 29.14
CA ASP A 327 -29.24 -4.57 29.16
C ASP A 327 -29.95 -5.38 28.06
N PRO A 328 -29.25 -6.15 27.20
CA PRO A 328 -29.91 -7.00 26.21
C PRO A 328 -30.57 -8.18 26.91
N ALA A 329 -31.89 -8.30 26.69
CA ALA A 329 -32.77 -9.35 27.18
C ALA A 329 -32.12 -10.75 27.17
N ASP A 330 -32.13 -11.36 28.35
CA ASP A 330 -31.75 -12.74 28.65
C ASP A 330 -32.72 -13.71 27.97
N PRO A 331 -32.28 -14.54 27.00
CA PRO A 331 -33.12 -15.56 26.43
C PRO A 331 -32.79 -16.87 27.13
N LEU A 332 -33.36 -17.12 28.32
CA LEU A 332 -33.55 -18.44 28.94
C LEU A 332 -34.03 -18.33 30.41
N ALA A 333 -35.36 -18.27 30.65
CA ALA A 333 -35.99 -18.76 31.88
C ALA A 333 -37.53 -18.87 31.72
N PRO A 334 -38.20 -19.80 32.44
CA PRO A 334 -39.35 -20.56 31.95
C PRO A 334 -40.71 -19.90 32.20
N SER A 335 -41.71 -20.33 31.42
CA SER A 335 -43.13 -19.99 31.59
C SER A 335 -43.83 -20.98 32.52
N GLU A 336 -44.14 -20.54 33.73
CA GLU A 336 -45.09 -21.09 34.73
C GLU A 336 -45.62 -19.82 35.44
N ASP A 337 -46.91 -19.51 35.63
CA ASP A 337 -48.09 -20.34 35.83
C ASP A 337 -49.40 -19.60 35.45
N ASP A 338 -50.31 -20.38 34.86
CA ASP A 338 -51.69 -20.63 35.28
C ASP A 338 -52.60 -19.50 35.85
N ALA A 339 -53.75 -19.27 35.18
CA ALA A 339 -55.12 -19.36 35.75
C ALA A 339 -56.15 -18.45 35.04
N GLY A 340 -57.03 -19.06 34.23
CA GLY A 340 -58.50 -19.01 34.34
C GLY A 340 -59.34 -17.74 34.08
N LEU A 341 -60.55 -18.01 33.55
CA LEU A 341 -61.77 -17.18 33.43
C LEU A 341 -61.84 -16.29 32.16
N GLU A 342 -62.82 -16.37 31.26
CA GLU A 342 -64.09 -17.11 31.10
C GLU A 342 -64.32 -17.34 29.59
#